data_AF-A0A7K1TNA7-F1
#
_entry.id   AF-A0A7K1TNA7-F1
#
_cell.length_a   1.000
_cell.length_b   1.000
_cell.length_c   1.000
_cell.angle_alpha   90.00
_cell.angle_beta   90.00
_cell.angle_gamma   90.00
#
_symmetry.space_group_name_H-M   'P 1'
#
loop_
_entity.id
_entity.type
_entity.pdbx_description
1 polymer ?
#
loop_
_entity_poly.entity_id
_entity_poly.type
_entity_poly.pdbx_seq_one_letter_code
_entity_poly.pdbx_strand_id
1 'polypeptide(L)'
;MNPRIVLRTWIVSFFACIPLLALLLVPQLMRSRAGSEQLLLVGTGLLLALLIGAFLLAPLLSAIAAPQSGLWERRTSLRSAAVVWRKKPGRAVTALLIGIAVYALGQAVGYGVGTIVPYIEDNPAHLTDASQSPWVLHYPAYALQAVVLYAATTLAIAVYAALLRAAHPATALKVQASAP
;
A
#
# COMPACT_ATOMS: atom_id res chain seq x y z
N MET A 1 9.63 -11.01 -13.59
CA MET A 1 9.82 -9.96 -12.57
C MET A 1 10.99 -10.37 -11.68
N ASN A 2 11.93 -9.47 -11.37
CA ASN A 2 13.08 -9.82 -10.51
C ASN A 2 12.67 -9.76 -9.02
N PRO A 3 12.68 -10.88 -8.27
CA PRO A 3 12.22 -10.93 -6.88
C PRO A 3 13.05 -10.03 -5.95
N ARG A 4 14.34 -9.81 -6.26
CA ARG A 4 15.19 -8.91 -5.47
C ARG A 4 14.75 -7.45 -5.57
N ILE A 5 14.24 -7.03 -6.74
CA ILE A 5 13.72 -5.67 -6.93
C ILE A 5 12.42 -5.49 -6.13
N VAL A 6 11.54 -6.49 -6.15
CA VAL A 6 10.30 -6.48 -5.36
C VAL A 6 10.62 -6.38 -3.88
N LEU A 7 11.51 -7.25 -3.37
CA LEU A 7 11.91 -7.25 -1.96
C LEU A 7 12.50 -5.91 -1.52
N ARG A 8 13.45 -5.36 -2.27
CA ARG A 8 14.07 -4.06 -1.94
C ARG A 8 13.04 -2.93 -2.01
N THR A 9 12.16 -2.94 -3.02
CA THR A 9 11.10 -1.93 -3.15
C THR A 9 10.10 -2.06 -2.02
N TRP A 10 9.78 -3.27 -1.58
CA TRP A 10 8.90 -3.53 -0.44
C TRP A 10 9.50 -2.98 0.85
N ILE A 11 10.78 -3.24 1.14
CA ILE A 11 11.47 -2.67 2.31
C ILE A 11 11.42 -1.14 2.28
N VAL A 12 11.78 -0.51 1.16
CA VAL A 12 11.72 0.96 1.03
C VAL A 12 10.29 1.49 1.19
N SER A 13 9.30 0.81 0.60
CA SER A 13 7.88 1.17 0.74
C SER A 13 7.40 1.00 2.18
N PHE A 14 7.87 -0.02 2.88
CA PHE A 14 7.57 -0.30 4.29
C PHE A 14 8.08 0.79 5.24
N PHE A 15 9.11 1.54 4.88
CA PHE A 15 9.54 2.69 5.69
C PHE A 15 8.93 4.01 5.18
N ALA A 16 8.83 4.19 3.86
CA ALA A 16 8.26 5.41 3.29
C ALA A 16 6.76 5.57 3.62
N CYS A 17 6.06 4.47 3.85
CA CYS A 17 4.63 4.45 4.14
C CYS A 17 4.29 4.46 5.64
N ILE A 18 5.22 4.75 6.55
CA ILE A 18 4.93 4.85 8.00
C ILE A 18 3.69 5.72 8.30
N PRO A 19 3.40 6.83 7.60
CA PRO A 19 2.15 7.57 7.80
C PRO A 19 0.87 6.75 7.60
N LEU A 20 0.87 5.77 6.68
CA LEU A 20 -0.25 4.82 6.53
C LEU A 20 -0.39 3.94 7.77
N LEU A 21 0.72 3.42 8.31
CA LEU A 21 0.69 2.63 9.54
C LEU A 21 0.18 3.46 10.72
N ALA A 22 0.68 4.69 10.87
CA ALA A 22 0.24 5.59 11.92
C ALA A 22 -1.28 5.82 11.87
N LEU A 23 -1.83 6.08 10.68
CA LEU A 23 -3.27 6.20 10.49
C LEU A 23 -4.03 4.91 10.83
N LEU A 24 -3.55 3.77 10.36
CA LEU A 24 -4.16 2.46 10.63
C LEU A 24 -4.16 2.11 12.12
N LEU A 25 -3.21 2.63 12.90
CA LEU A 25 -3.11 2.40 14.34
C LEU A 25 -4.03 3.30 15.18
N VAL A 26 -4.78 4.23 14.56
CA VAL A 26 -5.77 5.08 15.24
C VAL A 26 -7.18 4.48 15.04
N PRO A 27 -7.69 3.69 16.01
CA PRO A 27 -8.96 2.98 15.86
C PRO A 27 -10.15 3.93 15.70
N GLN A 28 -10.13 5.11 16.33
CA GLN A 28 -11.19 6.12 16.22
C GLN A 28 -11.40 6.60 14.78
N LEU A 29 -10.35 6.58 13.95
CA LEU A 29 -10.40 7.01 12.55
C LEU A 29 -10.76 5.84 11.61
N MET A 30 -10.51 4.60 12.01
CA MET A 30 -10.65 3.42 11.14
C MET A 30 -11.86 2.54 11.48
N ARG A 31 -12.48 2.72 12.65
CA ARG A 31 -13.61 1.90 13.13
C ARG A 31 -14.67 2.77 13.77
N SER A 32 -15.90 2.72 13.24
CA SER A 32 -17.05 3.41 13.82
C SER A 32 -17.29 3.02 15.28
N ARG A 33 -17.10 1.74 15.62
CA ARG A 33 -17.27 1.21 16.98
C ARG A 33 -16.28 1.76 18.02
N ALA A 34 -15.19 2.38 17.59
CA ALA A 34 -14.20 3.01 18.48
C ALA A 34 -14.30 4.54 18.48
N GLY A 35 -15.18 5.14 17.67
CA GLY A 35 -15.25 6.58 17.45
C GLY A 35 -16.62 7.02 16.95
N SER A 36 -16.65 8.02 16.07
CA SER A 36 -17.88 8.50 15.42
C SER A 36 -17.85 8.22 13.92
N GLU A 37 -19.02 8.22 13.27
CA GLU A 37 -19.10 8.09 11.81
C GLU A 37 -18.35 9.22 11.08
N GLN A 38 -18.36 10.43 11.65
CA GLN A 38 -17.62 11.58 11.12
C GLN A 38 -16.11 11.33 11.14
N LEU A 39 -15.57 10.80 12.25
CA LEU A 39 -14.15 10.44 12.34
C LEU A 39 -13.79 9.29 11.40
N LEU A 40 -14.68 8.32 11.22
CA LEU A 40 -14.50 7.24 10.25
C LEU A 40 -14.44 7.78 8.81
N LEU A 41 -15.30 8.74 8.46
CA LEU A 41 -15.28 9.40 7.15
C LEU A 41 -13.96 10.12 6.92
N VAL A 42 -13.50 10.90 7.91
CA VAL A 42 -12.21 11.61 7.87
C VAL A 42 -11.06 10.62 7.71
N GLY A 43 -11.01 9.57 8.52
CA GLY A 43 -9.99 8.54 8.45
C GLY A 43 -9.98 7.82 7.10
N THR A 44 -11.15 7.48 6.56
CA THR A 44 -11.27 6.87 5.23
C THR A 44 -10.77 7.79 4.13
N GLY A 45 -11.10 9.09 4.19
CA GLY A 45 -10.59 10.09 3.25
C GLY A 45 -9.06 10.23 3.32
N LEU A 46 -8.49 10.29 4.52
CA LEU A 46 -7.04 10.31 4.74
C LEU A 46 -6.36 9.04 4.21
N LEU A 47 -6.96 7.87 4.48
CA LEU A 47 -6.46 6.59 4.00
C LEU A 47 -6.40 6.56 2.47
N LEU A 48 -7.49 6.98 1.81
CA LEU A 48 -7.55 7.06 0.35
C LEU A 48 -6.48 8.01 -0.21
N ALA A 49 -6.33 9.20 0.38
CA ALA A 49 -5.32 10.18 -0.04
C ALA A 49 -3.90 9.63 0.08
N LEU A 50 -3.58 8.97 1.21
CA LEU A 50 -2.28 8.35 1.43
C LEU A 50 -2.03 7.17 0.49
N LEU A 51 -3.04 6.33 0.23
CA LEU A 51 -2.93 5.23 -0.72
C LEU A 51 -2.68 5.74 -2.14
N ILE A 52 -3.45 6.72 -2.62
CA ILE A 52 -3.24 7.34 -3.92
C ILE A 52 -1.83 7.92 -4.00
N GLY A 53 -1.40 8.69 -3.00
CA GLY A 53 -0.06 9.24 -2.91
C GLY A 53 1.02 8.16 -2.99
N ALA A 54 0.86 7.07 -2.25
CA ALA A 54 1.81 5.96 -2.23
C ALA A 54 1.92 5.25 -3.59
N PHE A 55 0.80 5.01 -4.29
CA PHE A 55 0.81 4.45 -5.64
C PHE A 55 1.41 5.42 -6.67
N LEU A 56 1.14 6.71 -6.56
CA LEU A 56 1.76 7.73 -7.43
C LEU A 56 3.27 7.83 -7.23
N LEU A 57 3.74 7.70 -5.98
CA LEU A 57 5.17 7.74 -5.62
C LEU A 57 5.88 6.39 -5.76
N ALA A 58 5.16 5.30 -6.00
CA ALA A 58 5.73 3.96 -6.12
C ALA A 58 6.92 3.84 -7.10
N PRO A 59 6.92 4.51 -8.29
CA PRO A 59 8.07 4.49 -9.19
C PRO A 59 9.33 5.09 -8.57
N LEU A 60 9.18 6.16 -7.78
CA LEU A 60 10.26 6.81 -7.04
C LEU A 60 10.81 5.88 -5.95
N LEU A 61 9.93 5.23 -5.19
CA LEU A 61 10.33 4.26 -4.17
C LEU A 61 11.12 3.08 -4.77
N SER A 62 10.69 2.58 -5.93
CA SER A 62 11.45 1.55 -6.67
C SER A 62 12.80 2.04 -7.18
N ALA A 63 12.90 3.30 -7.63
CA ALA A 63 14.16 3.90 -8.05
C ALA A 63 15.13 4.15 -6.89
N ILE A 64 14.62 4.44 -5.68
CA ILE A 64 15.42 4.51 -4.46
C ILE A 64 15.96 3.12 -4.10
N ALA A 65 15.11 2.10 -4.17
CA ALA A 65 15.42 0.73 -3.76
C ALA A 65 16.39 -0.01 -4.70
N ALA A 66 16.28 0.24 -6.00
CA ALA A 66 17.06 -0.44 -7.02
C ALA A 66 17.32 0.51 -8.20
N PRO A 67 18.16 1.54 -8.07
CA PRO A 67 18.42 2.47 -9.18
C PRO A 67 18.98 1.75 -10.41
N GLN A 68 18.64 2.25 -11.60
CA GLN A 68 19.23 1.79 -12.86
C GLN A 68 19.59 3.00 -13.71
N SER A 69 20.90 3.19 -13.92
CA SER A 69 21.44 4.34 -14.63
C SER A 69 20.81 4.50 -16.01
N GLY A 70 20.49 5.74 -16.36
CA GLY A 70 19.92 6.13 -17.65
C GLY A 70 18.48 5.67 -17.93
N LEU A 71 17.86 4.88 -17.04
CA LEU A 71 16.53 4.29 -17.29
C LEU A 71 15.54 4.51 -16.13
N TRP A 72 15.95 4.22 -14.90
CA TRP A 72 15.09 4.21 -13.72
C TRP A 72 15.80 4.79 -12.51
N GLU A 73 16.06 6.10 -12.58
CA GLU A 73 16.74 6.87 -11.54
C GLU A 73 15.74 7.70 -10.72
N ARG A 74 16.15 8.16 -9.53
CA ARG A 74 15.28 8.95 -8.63
C ARG A 74 14.66 10.16 -9.35
N ARG A 75 15.48 10.92 -10.10
CA ARG A 75 15.06 12.14 -10.81
C ARG A 75 14.14 11.89 -12.01
N THR A 76 14.22 10.71 -12.63
CA THR A 76 13.53 10.40 -13.89
C THR A 76 12.41 9.39 -13.74
N SER A 77 12.36 8.64 -12.64
CA SER A 77 11.42 7.53 -12.38
C SER A 77 9.95 7.84 -12.66
N LEU A 78 9.44 9.00 -12.20
CA LEU A 78 8.05 9.41 -12.45
C LEU A 78 7.80 9.72 -13.93
N ARG A 79 8.78 10.31 -14.63
CA ARG A 79 8.69 10.54 -16.08
C ARG A 79 8.75 9.22 -16.84
N SER A 80 9.65 8.30 -16.46
CA SER A 80 9.74 6.95 -17.01
C SER A 80 8.43 6.18 -16.84
N ALA A 81 7.82 6.27 -15.65
CA ALA A 81 6.50 5.70 -15.38
C ALA A 81 5.41 6.33 -16.27
N ALA A 82 5.40 7.67 -16.42
CA ALA A 82 4.47 8.35 -17.33
C ALA A 82 4.65 7.91 -18.78
N VAL A 83 5.88 7.66 -19.24
CA VAL A 83 6.15 7.09 -20.56
C VAL A 83 5.55 5.70 -20.71
N VAL A 84 5.64 4.84 -19.67
CA VAL A 84 4.98 3.52 -19.68
C VAL A 84 3.47 3.65 -19.83
N TRP A 85 2.84 4.53 -19.04
CA TRP A 85 1.40 4.79 -19.13
C TRP A 85 0.97 5.28 -20.51
N ARG A 86 1.77 6.12 -21.17
CA ARG A 86 1.47 6.64 -22.52
C ARG A 86 1.74 5.65 -23.63
N LYS A 87 2.85 4.90 -23.56
CA LYS A 87 3.33 4.05 -24.67
C LYS A 87 2.89 2.59 -24.55
N LYS A 88 2.58 2.11 -23.34
CA LYS A 88 2.16 0.73 -23.07
C LYS A 88 1.03 0.70 -22.02
N PRO A 89 -0.12 1.36 -22.29
CA PRO A 89 -1.20 1.48 -21.31
C PRO A 89 -1.71 0.13 -20.82
N GLY A 90 -1.83 -0.88 -21.70
CA GLY A 90 -2.25 -2.23 -21.29
C GLY A 90 -1.34 -2.87 -20.25
N ARG A 91 -0.01 -2.67 -20.34
CA ARG A 91 0.93 -3.17 -19.33
C ARG A 91 0.87 -2.37 -18.03
N ALA A 92 0.68 -1.06 -18.13
CA ALA A 92 0.52 -0.20 -16.96
C ALA A 92 -0.76 -0.54 -16.17
N VAL A 93 -1.88 -0.71 -16.87
CA VAL A 93 -3.16 -1.16 -16.30
C VAL A 93 -3.00 -2.55 -15.68
N THR A 94 -2.36 -3.50 -16.38
CA THR A 94 -2.10 -4.84 -15.82
C THR A 94 -1.28 -4.76 -14.54
N ALA A 95 -0.23 -3.93 -14.50
CA ALA A 95 0.58 -3.73 -13.30
C ALA A 95 -0.25 -3.17 -12.13
N LEU A 96 -1.13 -2.20 -12.41
CA LEU A 96 -2.03 -1.61 -11.42
C LEU A 96 -3.03 -2.65 -10.91
N LEU A 97 -3.68 -3.41 -11.80
CA LEU A 97 -4.64 -4.45 -11.44
C LEU A 97 -4.00 -5.55 -10.60
N ILE A 98 -2.77 -5.97 -10.91
CA ILE A 98 -2.04 -6.93 -10.08
C ILE A 98 -1.73 -6.33 -8.71
N GLY A 99 -1.31 -5.07 -8.63
CA GLY A 99 -1.14 -4.37 -7.35
C GLY A 99 -2.44 -4.34 -6.52
N ILE A 100 -3.56 -4.01 -7.15
CA ILE A 100 -4.90 -4.03 -6.51
C ILE A 100 -5.27 -5.44 -6.05
N ALA A 101 -5.00 -6.48 -6.85
CA ALA A 101 -5.26 -7.86 -6.47
C ALA A 101 -4.46 -8.29 -5.23
N VAL A 102 -3.18 -7.90 -5.14
CA VAL A 102 -2.34 -8.13 -3.95
C VAL A 102 -2.89 -7.38 -2.74
N TYR A 103 -3.32 -6.13 -2.92
CA TYR A 103 -3.96 -5.36 -1.85
C TYR A 103 -5.27 -6.02 -1.36
N ALA A 104 -6.13 -6.46 -2.27
CA ALA A 104 -7.39 -7.14 -1.95
C ALA A 104 -7.15 -8.46 -1.21
N LEU A 105 -6.14 -9.24 -1.62
CA LEU A 105 -5.71 -10.43 -0.89
C LEU A 105 -5.24 -10.08 0.53
N GLY A 106 -4.50 -8.99 0.67
CA GLY A 106 -4.12 -8.44 1.98
C GLY A 106 -5.30 -8.10 2.88
N GLN A 107 -6.37 -7.52 2.32
CA GLN A 107 -7.61 -7.25 3.03
C GLN A 107 -8.29 -8.54 3.51
N ALA A 108 -8.33 -9.57 2.65
CA ALA A 108 -8.87 -10.88 3.02
C ALA A 108 -8.07 -11.52 4.17
N VAL A 109 -6.74 -11.44 4.13
CA VAL A 109 -5.87 -11.91 5.21
C VAL A 109 -6.12 -11.13 6.51
N GLY A 110 -6.20 -9.80 6.43
CA GLY A 110 -6.50 -8.96 7.59
C GLY A 110 -7.88 -9.24 8.19
N TYR A 111 -8.88 -9.54 7.37
CA TYR A 111 -10.19 -10.01 7.84
C TYR A 111 -10.09 -11.34 8.57
N GLY A 112 -9.33 -12.29 8.02
CA GLY A 112 -9.04 -13.56 8.68
C GLY A 112 -8.38 -13.38 10.05
N VAL A 113 -7.38 -12.50 10.15
CA VAL A 113 -6.73 -12.16 11.43
C VAL A 113 -7.74 -11.60 12.44
N GLY A 114 -8.60 -10.68 12.01
CA GLY A 114 -9.63 -10.10 12.89
C GLY A 114 -10.72 -11.10 13.31
N THR A 115 -10.87 -12.21 12.57
CA THR A 115 -11.79 -13.31 12.93
C THR A 115 -11.15 -14.26 13.94
N ILE A 116 -9.85 -14.55 13.79
CA ILE A 116 -9.09 -15.44 14.68
C ILE A 116 -8.75 -14.75 16.01
N VAL A 117 -8.43 -13.45 15.95
CA VAL A 117 -8.08 -12.62 17.11
C VAL A 117 -9.03 -11.43 17.12
N PRO A 118 -10.25 -11.59 17.68
CA PRO A 118 -11.23 -10.51 17.77
C PRO A 118 -10.64 -9.34 18.56
N TYR A 119 -10.88 -8.13 18.07
CA TYR A 119 -10.42 -6.90 18.72
C TYR A 119 -11.56 -6.02 19.20
N ILE A 120 -12.81 -6.40 18.95
CA ILE A 120 -14.02 -5.72 19.44
C ILE A 120 -14.97 -6.77 19.99
N GLU A 121 -15.48 -6.49 21.19
CA GLU A 121 -16.50 -7.29 21.87
C GLU A 121 -17.59 -6.37 22.45
N ASP A 122 -18.76 -6.94 22.74
CA ASP A 122 -19.84 -6.21 23.42
C ASP A 122 -19.42 -5.89 24.86
N ASN A 123 -19.70 -4.67 25.31
CA ASN A 123 -19.39 -4.27 26.68
C ASN A 123 -20.53 -4.69 27.62
N PRO A 124 -20.32 -5.66 28.54
CA PRO A 124 -21.37 -6.07 29.47
C PRO A 124 -21.81 -4.94 30.41
N ALA A 125 -20.93 -3.96 30.71
CA ALA A 125 -21.27 -2.82 31.54
C ALA A 125 -22.31 -1.89 30.88
N HIS A 126 -22.39 -1.88 29.54
CA HIS A 126 -23.38 -1.09 28.81
C HIS A 126 -24.82 -1.60 29.02
N LEU A 127 -24.99 -2.89 29.35
CA LEU A 127 -26.30 -3.47 29.64
C LEU A 127 -26.91 -2.91 30.93
N THR A 128 -26.06 -2.49 31.88
CA THR A 128 -26.48 -1.94 33.17
C THR A 128 -26.33 -0.43 33.27
N ASP A 129 -25.47 0.17 32.45
CA ASP A 129 -25.21 1.61 32.39
C ASP A 129 -25.07 2.08 30.93
N ALA A 130 -26.14 2.67 30.39
CA ALA A 130 -26.19 3.15 29.01
C ALA A 130 -25.20 4.30 28.71
N SER A 131 -24.58 4.91 29.73
CA SER A 131 -23.55 5.93 29.54
C SER A 131 -22.19 5.35 29.17
N GLN A 132 -21.95 4.05 29.40
CA GLN A 132 -20.74 3.37 28.99
C GLN A 132 -20.71 3.15 27.47
N SER A 133 -19.52 2.99 26.88
CA SER A 133 -19.39 2.57 25.48
C SER A 133 -20.04 1.19 25.28
N PRO A 134 -20.81 0.96 24.19
CA PRO A 134 -21.36 -0.37 23.88
C PRO A 134 -20.28 -1.39 23.47
N TRP A 135 -19.06 -0.93 23.13
CA TRP A 135 -17.98 -1.76 22.65
C TRP A 135 -16.75 -1.68 23.56
N VAL A 136 -16.10 -2.83 23.77
CA VAL A 136 -14.73 -2.93 24.31
C VAL A 136 -13.76 -3.17 23.16
N LEU A 137 -12.68 -2.37 23.10
CA LEU A 137 -11.64 -2.48 22.08
C LEU A 137 -10.36 -3.09 22.68
N HIS A 138 -9.93 -4.23 22.16
CA HIS A 138 -8.66 -4.86 22.51
C HIS A 138 -7.56 -4.33 21.59
N TYR A 139 -6.86 -3.28 22.04
CA TYR A 139 -5.86 -2.59 21.22
C TYR A 139 -4.75 -3.49 20.65
N PRO A 140 -4.16 -4.46 21.38
CA PRO A 140 -3.13 -5.33 20.82
C PRO A 140 -3.60 -6.16 19.62
N ALA A 141 -4.82 -6.70 19.68
CA ALA A 141 -5.43 -7.46 18.58
C ALA A 141 -5.73 -6.55 17.38
N TYR A 142 -6.22 -5.33 17.64
CA TYR A 142 -6.44 -4.31 16.62
C TYR A 142 -5.13 -3.92 15.93
N ALA A 143 -4.07 -3.67 16.71
CA ALA A 143 -2.75 -3.29 16.21
C ALA A 143 -2.14 -4.41 15.36
N LEU A 144 -2.31 -5.68 15.74
CA LEU A 144 -1.88 -6.83 14.94
C LEU A 144 -2.56 -6.83 13.57
N GLN A 145 -3.88 -6.64 13.51
CA GLN A 145 -4.62 -6.54 12.26
C GLN A 145 -4.10 -5.37 11.39
N ALA A 146 -3.91 -4.19 12.00
CA ALA A 146 -3.40 -3.00 11.31
C ALA A 146 -2.00 -3.24 10.71
N VAL A 147 -1.09 -3.89 11.44
CA VAL A 147 0.26 -4.23 10.96
C VAL A 147 0.22 -5.19 9.77
N VAL A 148 -0.67 -6.19 9.80
CA VAL A 148 -0.83 -7.14 8.69
C VAL A 148 -1.36 -6.43 7.44
N LEU A 149 -2.39 -5.59 7.58
CA LEU A 149 -2.91 -4.78 6.49
C LEU A 149 -1.85 -3.84 5.92
N TYR A 150 -1.04 -3.23 6.79
CA TYR A 150 0.06 -2.36 6.41
C TYR A 150 1.14 -3.10 5.59
N ALA A 151 1.59 -4.26 6.07
CA ALA A 151 2.59 -5.08 5.38
C ALA A 151 2.10 -5.52 3.99
N ALA A 152 0.84 -5.93 3.86
CA ALA A 152 0.25 -6.30 2.58
C ALA A 152 0.07 -5.10 1.63
N THR A 153 -0.32 -3.94 2.17
CA THR A 153 -0.47 -2.70 1.38
C THR A 153 0.87 -2.25 0.79
N THR A 154 1.93 -2.26 1.60
CA THR A 154 3.28 -1.91 1.13
C THR A 154 3.83 -2.91 0.12
N LEU A 155 3.47 -4.20 0.25
CA LEU A 155 3.79 -5.23 -0.74
C LEU A 155 3.08 -4.97 -2.07
N ALA A 156 1.79 -4.62 -2.03
CA ALA A 156 1.02 -4.27 -3.23
C ALA A 156 1.66 -3.10 -4.00
N ILE A 157 2.08 -2.05 -3.30
CA ILE A 157 2.80 -0.89 -3.87
C ILE A 157 4.11 -1.34 -4.53
N ALA A 158 4.87 -2.22 -3.89
CA ALA A 158 6.14 -2.72 -4.42
C ALA A 158 5.96 -3.60 -5.66
N VAL A 159 4.94 -4.46 -5.67
CA VAL A 159 4.58 -5.29 -6.83
C VAL A 159 4.18 -4.42 -8.01
N TYR A 160 3.29 -3.44 -7.78
CA TYR A 160 2.91 -2.47 -8.80
C TYR A 160 4.14 -1.75 -9.40
N ALA A 161 5.00 -1.20 -8.55
CA ALA A 161 6.18 -0.46 -9.01
C ALA A 161 7.15 -1.35 -9.81
N ALA A 162 7.38 -2.58 -9.35
CA ALA A 162 8.27 -3.53 -10.02
C ALA A 162 7.74 -3.95 -11.40
N LEU A 163 6.43 -4.16 -11.52
CA LEU A 163 5.77 -4.49 -12.78
C LEU A 163 5.76 -3.30 -13.75
N LEU A 164 5.46 -2.11 -13.25
CA LEU A 164 5.48 -0.89 -14.04
C LEU A 164 6.90 -0.61 -14.59
N ARG A 165 7.91 -0.83 -13.75
CA ARG A 165 9.32 -0.77 -14.15
C ARG A 165 9.67 -1.80 -15.22
N ALA A 166 9.23 -3.05 -15.05
CA ALA A 166 9.47 -4.11 -16.04
C ALA A 166 8.78 -3.83 -17.39
N ALA A 167 7.74 -3.02 -17.40
CA ALA A 167 7.07 -2.57 -18.61
C ALA A 167 7.80 -1.42 -19.33
N HIS A 168 8.74 -0.74 -18.66
CA HIS A 168 9.54 0.32 -19.28
C HIS A 168 10.25 -0.20 -20.52
N PRO A 169 10.12 0.48 -21.68
CA PRO A 169 10.92 0.12 -22.84
C PRO A 169 12.39 0.26 -22.46
N ALA A 170 13.16 -0.83 -22.60
CA ALA A 170 14.60 -0.69 -22.66
C ALA A 170 14.88 0.17 -23.90
N THR A 171 15.23 1.45 -23.69
CA THR A 171 15.60 2.32 -24.79
C THR A 171 16.91 1.80 -25.37
N ALA A 172 16.80 1.06 -26.48
CA ALA A 172 17.74 0.96 -27.59
C ALA A 172 19.25 1.09 -27.26
N LEU A 173 19.80 0.23 -26.40
CA LEU A 173 21.27 -0.02 -26.39
C LEU A 173 21.74 -0.87 -27.58
N LYS A 174 20.86 -1.21 -28.53
CA LYS A 174 21.20 -2.01 -29.72
C LYS A 174 21.53 -1.22 -30.98
N VAL A 175 21.40 0.11 -31.00
CA VAL A 175 21.64 0.90 -32.23
C VAL A 175 23.05 1.51 -32.28
N GLN A 176 23.76 1.60 -31.17
CA GLN A 176 25.16 2.08 -31.15
C GLN A 176 26.23 0.96 -31.23
N ALA A 177 25.83 -0.31 -31.13
CA ALA A 177 26.74 -1.45 -31.29
C ALA A 177 26.79 -1.99 -32.73
N SER A 178 26.13 -1.31 -33.68
CA SER A 178 26.05 -1.69 -35.08
C SER A 178 26.24 -0.51 -36.03
N ALA A 179 26.83 0.60 -35.56
CA ALA A 179 27.39 1.60 -36.45
C ALA A 179 28.74 1.05 -36.95
N PRO A 180 28.91 0.85 -38.28
CA PRO A 180 30.14 0.32 -38.86
C PRO A 180 31.35 1.26 -38.67
#